data_AF-A0A558HG21-F1
#
_entry.id   AF-A0A558HG21-F1
#
_cell.length_a   1.000
_cell.length_b   1.000
_cell.length_c   1.000
_cell.angle_alpha   90.00
_cell.angle_beta   90.00
_cell.angle_gamma   90.00
#
_symmetry.space_group_name_H-M   'P 1'
#
loop_
_entity.id
_entity.type
_entity.pdbx_description
1 polymer ?
#
loop_
_entity_poly.entity_id
_entity_poly.type
_entity_poly.pdbx_seq_one_letter_code
_entity_poly.pdbx_strand_id
1 'polypeptide(L)' 'MTKKDLADYFGSMAAAARALGRTRGAIQQWPEDLPARVQFEIEGRTNGKLKVSPALRKKAIV' A
#
# COMPACT_ATOMS: atom_id res chain seq x y z
N MET A 1 0.05 4.64 -4.88
CA MET A 1 0.50 4.86 -3.50
C MET A 1 1.97 4.54 -3.41
N THR A 2 2.68 5.37 -2.66
CA THR A 2 4.08 5.18 -2.31
C THR A 2 4.20 4.59 -0.91
N LYS A 3 5.40 4.14 -0.55
CA LYS A 3 5.73 3.81 0.85
C LYS A 3 5.45 4.96 1.80
N LYS A 4 5.65 6.19 1.35
CA LYS A 4 5.43 7.38 2.17
C LYS A 4 3.95 7.55 2.49
N ASP A 5 3.07 7.36 1.51
CA ASP A 5 1.61 7.40 1.73
C ASP A 5 1.15 6.39 2.79
N LEU A 6 1.78 5.20 2.83
CA LEU A 6 1.52 4.21 3.89
C LEU A 6 2.00 4.69 5.25
N ALA A 7 3.22 5.23 5.31
CA ALA A 7 3.77 5.74 6.55
C ALA A 7 2.92 6.89 7.10
N ASP A 8 2.46 7.79 6.23
CA ASP A 8 1.61 8.92 6.60
C ASP A 8 0.23 8.46 7.08
N TYR A 9 -0.36 7.44 6.45
CA TYR A 9 -1.67 6.91 6.84
C TYR A 9 -1.65 6.06 8.12
N PHE A 10 -0.68 5.14 8.24
CA PHE A 10 -0.56 4.25 9.40
C PHE A 10 0.29 4.86 10.53
N GLY A 11 0.86 6.05 10.32
CA GLY A 11 1.79 6.74 11.21
C GLY A 11 3.24 6.25 11.12
N SER A 12 3.47 4.99 10.72
CA SER A 12 4.81 4.48 10.43
C SER A 12 4.78 3.22 9.57
N MET A 13 5.90 2.90 8.94
CA MET A 13 6.08 1.64 8.20
C MET A 13 5.96 0.40 9.10
N ALA A 14 6.32 0.51 10.37
CA ALA A 14 6.13 -0.58 11.33
C ALA A 14 4.65 -0.78 11.70
N ALA A 15 3.89 0.31 11.83
CA ALA A 15 2.45 0.26 12.04
C ALA A 15 1.72 -0.31 10.82
N ALA A 16 2.13 0.09 9.61
CA ALA A 16 1.65 -0.51 8.36
C ALA A 16 1.89 -2.03 8.32
N ALA A 17 3.08 -2.49 8.75
CA ALA A 17 3.40 -3.92 8.82
C ALA A 17 2.45 -4.69 9.74
N ARG A 18 2.20 -4.15 10.93
CA ARG A 18 1.26 -4.73 11.89
C ARG A 18 -0.17 -4.74 11.36
N ALA A 19 -0.64 -3.63 10.78
CA ALA A 19 -1.98 -3.51 10.23
C ALA A 19 -2.25 -4.45 9.04
N LEU A 20 -1.21 -4.68 8.22
CA LEU A 20 -1.29 -5.56 7.05
C LEU A 20 -0.96 -7.02 7.39
N GLY A 21 -0.57 -7.34 8.63
CA GLY A 21 -0.15 -8.68 9.03
C GLY A 21 1.13 -9.15 8.32
N ARG A 22 1.99 -8.22 7.92
CA ARG A 22 3.26 -8.47 7.22
C ARG A 22 4.42 -8.27 8.18
N THR A 23 5.55 -8.92 7.91
CA THR A 23 6.78 -8.64 8.64
C THR A 23 7.36 -7.30 8.20
N ARG A 24 8.10 -6.65 9.12
CA ARG A 24 8.76 -5.37 8.84
C ARG A 24 9.75 -5.47 7.68
N GLY A 25 10.46 -6.60 7.56
CA GLY A 25 11.38 -6.89 6.46
C GLY A 25 10.67 -6.97 5.10
N ALA A 26 9.49 -7.59 5.04
CA ALA A 26 8.71 -7.69 3.79
C ALA A 26 8.29 -6.30 3.27
N ILE A 27 7.89 -5.39 4.16
CA ILE A 27 7.52 -4.02 3.80
C ILE A 27 8.76 -3.20 3.40
N GLN A 28 9.90 -3.44 4.04
CA GLN A 28 11.13 -2.73 3.72
C GLN A 28 11.64 -3.06 2.32
N GLN A 29 11.42 -4.30 1.86
CA GLN A 29 11.75 -4.77 0.51
C GLN A 29 10.85 -4.23 -0.60
N TRP A 30 9.73 -3.55 -0.27
CA TRP A 30 8.90 -2.97 -1.32
C TRP A 30 9.67 -1.90 -2.11
N PRO A 31 9.31 -1.63 -3.37
CA PRO A 31 9.78 -0.44 -4.07
C PRO A 31 9.19 0.84 -3.46
N GLU A 32 9.74 2.01 -3.78
CA GLU A 32 9.15 3.30 -3.38
C GLU A 32 7.71 3.44 -3.91
N ASP A 33 7.52 3.14 -5.20
CA ASP A 33 6.21 2.96 -5.81
C ASP A 33 5.73 1.53 -5.60
N LEU A 34 4.60 1.35 -4.94
CA LEU A 34 4.14 0.01 -4.61
C LEU A 34 3.65 -0.76 -5.84
N PRO A 35 3.88 -2.08 -5.91
CA PRO A 35 3.32 -2.91 -6.97
C PRO A 35 1.80 -2.92 -6.92
N ALA A 36 1.15 -3.02 -8.08
CA ALA A 36 -0.31 -3.02 -8.22
C ALA A 36 -1.02 -3.92 -7.20
N ARG A 37 -0.55 -5.16 -7.09
CA ARG A 37 -1.13 -6.17 -6.19
C ARG A 37 -1.17 -5.71 -4.73
N VAL A 38 -0.10 -5.07 -4.27
CA VAL A 38 0.00 -4.52 -2.91
C VAL A 38 -0.93 -3.32 -2.76
N GLN A 39 -1.02 -2.47 -3.77
CA GLN A 39 -1.92 -1.31 -3.75
C GLN A 39 -3.38 -1.73 -3.59
N PHE A 40 -3.84 -2.73 -4.36
CA PHE A 40 -5.21 -3.25 -4.25
C PHE A 40 -5.46 -3.96 -2.91
N GLU A 41 -4.49 -4.73 -2.42
CA GLU A 41 -4.57 -5.37 -1.10
C GLU A 41 -4.75 -4.34 0.01
N ILE A 42 -3.97 -3.26 -0.02
CA ILE A 42 -4.05 -2.16 0.95
C ILE A 42 -5.36 -1.41 0.83
N GLU A 43 -5.83 -1.12 -0.39
CA GLU A 43 -7.12 -0.46 -0.61
C GLU A 43 -8.27 -1.27 0.01
N GLY A 44 -8.28 -2.59 -0.18
CA GLY A 44 -9.25 -3.47 0.47
C GLY A 44 -9.13 -3.49 2.00
N ARG A 45 -7.90 -3.57 2.53
CA ARG A 45 -7.63 -3.56 3.98
C ARG A 45 -7.97 -2.22 4.66
N THR A 46 -7.88 -1.13 3.92
CA THR A 46 -8.15 0.23 4.41
C THR A 46 -9.56 0.70 4.06
N ASN A 47 -10.40 -0.19 3.54
CA ASN A 47 -11.78 0.08 3.15
C ASN A 47 -11.90 1.30 2.21
N GLY A 48 -10.94 1.45 1.28
CA GLY A 48 -10.89 2.54 0.32
C GLY A 48 -10.28 3.87 0.82
N LYS A 49 -9.77 3.92 2.06
CA LYS A 49 -9.09 5.13 2.59
C LYS A 49 -7.76 5.40 1.88
N LEU A 50 -6.97 4.36 1.60
CA LEU A 50 -5.80 4.46 0.72
C LEU A 50 -6.20 3.97 -0.68
N LYS A 51 -6.22 4.90 -1.65
CA LYS A 51 -6.58 4.57 -3.02
C LYS A 51 -5.37 4.12 -3.82
N VAL A 52 -5.60 3.13 -4.68
CA VAL A 52 -4.62 2.70 -5.70
C VAL A 52 -4.27 3.89 -6.60
N SER A 53 -3.00 3.98 -7.00
CA SER A 53 -2.52 5.02 -7.93
C SER A 53 -3.44 5.10 -9.16
N PRO A 54 -3.80 6.31 -9.62
CA PRO A 54 -4.69 6.49 -10.77
C PRO A 54 -4.17 5.77 -12.03
N ALA A 55 -2.84 5.70 -12.19
CA ALA A 55 -2.18 4.97 -13.28
C ALA A 55 -2.52 3.47 -13.30
N LEU A 56 -2.62 2.84 -12.12
CA LEU A 56 -2.96 1.42 -11.98
C LEU A 56 -4.47 1.19 -12.09
N ARG A 57 -5.28 2.11 -11.56
CA ARG A 57 -6.74 2.05 -11.69
C ARG A 57 -7.19 2.15 -13.15
N LYS A 58 -6.58 3.03 -13.95
CA LYS A 58 -6.83 3.10 -15.41
C LYS A 58 -6.52 1.77 -16.12
N LYS A 59 -5.54 1.01 -15.65
CA LYS A 59 -5.11 -0.25 -16.26
C LYS A 59 -6.03 -1.45 -15.94
N ALA A 60 -6.86 -1.35 -14.90
CA ALA A 60 -7.81 -2.39 -14.52
C ALA A 60 -9.20 -2.25 -15.20
N ILE A 61 -9.44 -1.16 -15.91
CA ILE A 61 -10.72 -0.83 -16.55
C ILE A 61 -10.64 -0.99 -18.10
N VAL A 62 -9.50 -1.44 -18.63
CA VAL A 62 -9.28 -1.68 -20.07
C VAL A 62 -9.15 -3.17 -20.34
#